data_AF-A0A9P0CNR9-F1
#
_entry.id   AF-A0A9P0CNR9-F1
#
_cell.length_a   1.000
_cell.length_b   1.000
_cell.length_c   1.000
_cell.angle_alpha   90.00
_cell.angle_beta   90.00
_cell.angle_gamma   90.00
#
_symmetry.space_group_name_H-M   'P 1'
#
loop_
_entity.id
_entity.type
_entity.pdbx_description
1 polymer ?
#
loop_
_entity_poly.entity_id
_entity_poly.type
_entity_poly.pdbx_seq_one_letter_code
_entity_poly.pdbx_strand_id
1 'polypeptide(L)'
;MILYDTYRRPVRRSIVAPPADKFPLGFGGGVEMNKVLRPMTMRIGKQENGLEFSPDDSLFKKLALPCESPAGLTELNKHLENEENFKIAVTEIFQIGGKDSYDFVRRAMSRIITNGLAAQYSCLGRRNKCSFYTSKVDKLVIEAALRLEKGDQKTIESNISAWLRRSTERLKFIQKRGTDDN
;
A
#
# COMPACT_ATOMS: atom_id res chain seq x y z
N MET A 1 -32.04 13.80 -39.32
CA MET A 1 -31.35 14.55 -38.26
C MET A 1 -30.37 13.59 -37.60
N ILE A 2 -29.08 13.86 -37.84
CA ILE A 2 -27.85 13.32 -37.23
C ILE A 2 -27.52 11.84 -37.49
N LEU A 3 -26.73 11.65 -38.55
CA LEU A 3 -25.77 10.57 -38.74
C LEU A 3 -24.77 10.54 -37.58
N TYR A 4 -24.38 9.35 -37.12
CA TYR A 4 -23.09 9.17 -36.45
C TYR A 4 -22.10 8.49 -37.38
N ASP A 5 -20.96 9.16 -37.43
CA ASP A 5 -19.95 9.16 -38.44
C ASP A 5 -18.71 8.40 -37.95
N THR A 6 -17.97 7.88 -38.92
CA THR A 6 -16.56 7.48 -38.85
C THR A 6 -16.11 6.32 -37.96
N TYR A 7 -16.00 5.17 -38.64
CA TYR A 7 -14.80 4.33 -38.61
C TYR A 7 -13.51 5.16 -38.55
N ARG A 8 -12.74 5.04 -37.47
CA ARG A 8 -11.31 5.43 -37.43
C ARG A 8 -10.45 4.20 -37.23
N ARG A 9 -10.18 3.48 -38.33
CA ARG A 9 -9.16 2.42 -38.35
C ARG A 9 -7.77 3.07 -38.31
N PRO A 10 -6.84 2.63 -37.44
CA PRO A 10 -5.47 3.11 -37.49
C PRO A 10 -4.78 2.62 -38.78
N VAL A 11 -4.14 3.57 -39.46
CA VAL A 11 -3.33 3.35 -40.65
C VAL A 11 -2.18 2.38 -40.30
N ARG A 12 -2.20 1.17 -40.86
CA ARG A 12 -1.01 0.32 -40.89
C ARG A 12 0.03 1.00 -41.77
N ARG A 13 0.99 1.70 -41.15
CA ARG A 13 2.24 2.04 -41.85
C ARG A 13 2.98 0.74 -42.09
N SER A 14 3.08 0.36 -43.36
CA SER A 14 3.99 -0.67 -43.85
C SER A 14 5.41 -0.26 -43.48
N ILE A 15 6.02 -1.02 -42.57
CA ILE A 15 7.46 -0.93 -42.34
C ILE A 15 8.10 -1.67 -43.52
N VAL A 16 8.61 -0.91 -44.48
CA VAL A 16 9.45 -1.43 -45.55
C VAL A 16 10.78 -1.83 -44.91
N ALA A 17 11.10 -3.12 -44.93
CA ALA A 17 12.39 -3.63 -44.50
C ALA A 17 13.48 -3.16 -45.48
N PRO A 18 14.62 -2.61 -45.01
CA PRO A 18 15.73 -2.28 -45.88
C PRO A 18 16.44 -3.56 -46.39
N PRO A 19 16.95 -3.55 -47.64
CA PRO A 19 17.60 -4.71 -48.25
C PRO A 19 18.91 -5.06 -47.55
N ALA A 20 19.07 -6.34 -47.25
CA ALA A 20 20.28 -6.91 -46.70
C ALA A 20 21.31 -7.07 -47.82
N ASP A 21 22.16 -6.07 -48.02
CA ASP A 21 23.33 -6.22 -48.87
C ASP A 21 24.50 -5.37 -48.35
N LYS A 22 25.59 -6.10 -48.07
CA LYS A 22 26.99 -5.66 -47.99
C LYS A 22 27.44 -4.99 -46.69
N PHE A 23 27.88 -5.81 -45.74
CA PHE A 23 29.01 -5.46 -44.86
C PHE A 23 30.19 -6.38 -45.17
N PRO A 24 31.35 -5.84 -45.58
CA PRO A 24 32.52 -6.64 -45.89
C PRO A 24 33.18 -7.18 -44.61
N LEU A 25 33.55 -8.46 -44.69
CA LEU A 25 34.47 -9.13 -43.78
C LEU A 25 35.86 -8.47 -43.89
N GLY A 26 36.45 -8.11 -42.75
CA GLY A 26 37.77 -7.50 -42.73
C GLY A 26 38.43 -7.45 -41.35
N PHE A 27 39.19 -8.50 -41.05
CA PHE A 27 40.46 -8.53 -40.33
C PHE A 27 40.61 -7.87 -38.93
N GLY A 28 40.89 -8.74 -37.95
CA GLY A 28 42.22 -8.83 -37.33
C GLY A 28 42.69 -7.64 -36.49
N GLY A 29 42.70 -7.82 -35.17
CA GLY A 29 43.37 -6.91 -34.25
C GLY A 29 43.24 -7.37 -32.81
N GLY A 30 44.03 -8.37 -32.43
CA GLY A 30 44.23 -8.70 -31.02
C GLY A 30 44.96 -7.55 -30.33
N VAL A 31 44.36 -7.00 -29.28
CA VAL A 31 45.08 -6.29 -28.22
C VAL A 31 44.45 -6.72 -26.90
N GLU A 32 45.18 -7.58 -26.22
CA GLU A 32 44.99 -7.94 -24.84
C GLU A 32 45.26 -6.71 -23.97
N MET A 33 44.25 -6.26 -23.20
CA MET A 33 44.43 -5.30 -22.12
C MET A 33 43.54 -5.73 -20.97
N ASN A 34 44.18 -6.27 -19.94
CA ASN A 34 43.64 -6.59 -18.64
C ASN A 34 42.68 -5.51 -18.13
N LYS A 35 41.37 -5.74 -18.30
CA LYS A 35 40.37 -5.01 -17.54
C LYS A 35 40.38 -5.60 -16.15
N VAL A 36 41.10 -4.92 -15.26
CA VAL A 36 40.91 -5.04 -13.82
C VAL A 36 39.41 -4.88 -13.56
N LEU A 37 38.73 -6.01 -13.37
CA LEU A 37 37.37 -6.07 -12.84
C LEU A 37 37.45 -5.48 -11.42
N ARG A 38 37.32 -4.17 -11.31
CA ARG A 38 36.84 -3.57 -10.08
C ARG A 38 35.36 -3.95 -10.04
N PRO A 39 34.90 -4.77 -9.08
CA PRO A 39 33.47 -4.94 -8.91
C PRO A 39 32.90 -3.55 -8.68
N MET A 40 31.95 -3.15 -9.53
CA MET A 40 31.09 -2.01 -9.31
C MET A 40 30.29 -2.33 -8.05
N THR A 41 30.88 -2.07 -6.88
CA THR A 41 30.16 -2.18 -5.61
C THR A 41 29.05 -1.14 -5.70
N MET A 42 27.83 -1.60 -5.93
CA MET A 42 26.67 -0.76 -5.71
C MET A 42 26.79 -0.27 -4.27
N ARG A 43 27.07 1.02 -4.10
CA ARG A 43 26.77 1.72 -2.85
C ARG A 43 25.25 1.65 -2.72
N ILE A 44 24.77 0.56 -2.14
CA ILE A 44 23.45 0.52 -1.51
C ILE A 44 23.52 1.63 -0.47
N GLY A 45 22.87 2.75 -0.78
CA GLY A 45 22.67 3.83 0.17
C GLY A 45 21.93 3.25 1.35
N LYS A 46 22.68 2.84 2.38
CA LYS A 46 22.16 2.56 3.70
C LYS A 46 21.82 3.92 4.30
N GLN A 47 20.66 4.44 3.96
CA GLN A 47 19.95 5.35 4.87
C GLN A 47 18.91 4.52 5.60
N GLU A 48 19.40 3.62 6.45
CA GLU A 48 18.65 3.27 7.64
C GLU A 48 19.00 4.35 8.66
N ASN A 49 18.17 5.38 8.75
CA ASN A 49 18.16 6.18 9.98
C ASN A 49 17.69 5.21 11.06
N GLY A 50 18.63 4.72 11.85
CA GLY A 50 18.38 3.86 13.00
C GLY A 50 17.54 4.62 14.02
N LEU A 51 16.22 4.47 13.92
CA LEU A 51 15.38 4.51 15.10
C LEU A 51 15.60 3.14 15.76
N GLU A 52 16.35 3.10 16.86
CA GLU A 52 16.51 1.89 17.65
C GLU A 52 15.11 1.42 18.06
N PHE A 53 14.65 0.34 17.43
CA PHE A 53 13.38 -0.28 17.74
C PHE A 53 13.52 -1.03 19.05
N SER A 54 13.25 -0.37 20.17
CA SER A 54 13.09 -1.05 21.45
C SER A 54 11.79 -1.87 21.41
N PRO A 55 11.80 -3.17 21.74
CA PRO A 55 10.60 -4.00 21.76
C PRO A 55 9.51 -3.52 22.73
N ASP A 56 9.84 -2.60 23.65
CA ASP A 56 8.93 -2.01 24.63
C ASP A 56 8.09 -0.86 24.08
N ASP A 57 8.53 -0.23 22.98
CA ASP A 57 7.80 0.88 22.33
C ASP A 57 6.77 0.41 21.31
N SER A 58 6.54 -0.90 21.22
CA SER A 58 5.63 -1.47 20.25
C SER A 58 4.18 -1.05 20.43
N LEU A 59 3.56 -0.54 19.36
CA LEU A 59 2.16 -0.08 19.33
C LEU A 59 1.21 -1.17 19.77
N PHE A 60 1.43 -2.40 19.30
CA PHE A 60 0.61 -3.57 19.57
C PHE A 60 0.73 -4.11 21.00
N LYS A 61 1.78 -3.73 21.74
CA LYS A 61 1.94 -4.11 23.15
C LYS A 61 1.40 -3.03 24.08
N LYS A 62 1.60 -1.76 23.71
CA LYS A 62 1.22 -0.60 24.51
C LYS A 62 -0.28 -0.36 24.50
N LEU A 63 -0.97 -0.77 23.43
CA LEU A 63 -2.41 -0.62 23.27
C LEU A 63 -3.07 -1.98 23.12
N ALA A 64 -4.26 -2.14 23.70
CA ALA A 64 -5.10 -3.31 23.50
C ALA A 64 -5.71 -3.27 22.09
N LEU A 65 -4.95 -3.77 21.11
CA LEU A 65 -5.37 -3.91 19.72
C LEU A 65 -5.86 -5.35 19.46
N PRO A 66 -6.92 -5.54 18.62
CA PRO A 66 -7.65 -4.52 17.86
C PRO A 66 -8.65 -3.72 18.70
N CYS A 67 -8.80 -2.42 18.41
CA CYS A 67 -9.75 -1.56 19.13
C CYS A 67 -11.21 -1.98 18.88
N GLU A 68 -11.93 -2.22 19.95
CA GLU A 68 -13.39 -2.48 19.96
C GLU A 68 -14.21 -1.25 20.33
N SER A 69 -13.65 -0.35 21.13
CA SER A 69 -14.34 0.84 21.63
C SER A 69 -13.88 2.12 20.92
N PRO A 70 -14.77 3.12 20.79
CA PRO A 70 -14.39 4.43 20.28
C PRO A 70 -13.40 5.15 21.21
N ALA A 71 -13.43 4.86 22.53
CA ALA A 71 -12.46 5.39 23.49
C ALA A 71 -11.02 4.91 23.17
N GLY A 72 -10.85 3.62 22.87
CA GLY A 72 -9.54 3.07 22.48
C GLY A 72 -9.00 3.69 21.18
N LEU A 73 -9.89 4.04 20.24
CA LEU A 73 -9.47 4.74 19.02
C LEU A 73 -9.00 6.18 19.32
N THR A 74 -9.60 6.86 20.29
CA THR A 74 -9.16 8.18 20.75
C THR A 74 -7.79 8.12 21.43
N GLU A 75 -7.55 7.12 22.29
CA GLU A 75 -6.25 6.88 22.91
C GLU A 75 -5.17 6.56 21.87
N LEU A 76 -5.49 5.72 20.89
CA LEU A 76 -4.60 5.43 19.76
C LEU A 76 -4.27 6.71 18.99
N ASN A 77 -5.26 7.54 18.66
CA ASN A 77 -5.01 8.81 17.98
C ASN A 77 -4.12 9.77 18.79
N LYS A 78 -4.32 9.83 20.12
CA LYS A 78 -3.47 10.63 21.03
C LYS A 78 -2.04 10.10 21.08
N HIS A 79 -1.86 8.79 21.10
CA HIS A 79 -0.54 8.17 21.08
C HIS A 79 0.23 8.47 19.78
N LEU A 80 -0.50 8.49 18.66
CA LEU A 80 0.00 8.82 17.32
C LEU A 80 0.15 10.33 17.06
N GLU A 81 -0.15 11.19 18.04
CA GLU A 81 0.11 12.62 17.94
C GLU A 81 1.60 12.94 18.04
N ASN A 82 2.35 12.13 18.79
CA ASN A 82 3.80 12.20 18.87
C ASN A 82 4.44 11.68 17.58
N GLU A 83 5.33 12.48 16.97
CA GLU A 83 5.96 12.14 15.70
C GLU A 83 6.87 10.91 15.75
N GLU A 84 7.57 10.70 16.87
CA GLU A 84 8.45 9.53 17.06
C GLU A 84 7.64 8.25 17.12
N ASN A 85 6.60 8.21 17.96
CA ASN A 85 5.66 7.09 18.04
C ASN A 85 4.98 6.82 16.70
N PHE A 86 4.62 7.88 15.96
CA PHE A 86 4.04 7.73 14.64
C PHE A 86 5.00 7.04 13.66
N LYS A 87 6.27 7.44 13.62
CA LYS A 87 7.28 6.80 12.74
C LYS A 87 7.50 5.33 13.10
N ILE A 88 7.59 5.01 14.40
CA ILE A 88 7.73 3.63 14.90
C ILE A 88 6.50 2.82 14.51
N ALA A 89 5.30 3.33 14.76
CA ALA A 89 4.05 2.67 14.41
C ALA A 89 3.94 2.44 12.89
N VAL A 90 4.37 3.38 12.05
CA VAL A 90 4.41 3.20 10.58
C VAL A 90 5.34 2.05 10.21
N THR A 91 6.53 1.95 10.81
CA THR A 91 7.44 0.83 10.55
C THR A 91 6.88 -0.51 11.01
N GLU A 92 6.20 -0.56 12.15
CA GLU A 92 5.55 -1.79 12.63
C GLU A 92 4.42 -2.25 11.71
N ILE A 93 3.55 -1.32 11.29
CA ILE A 93 2.47 -1.64 10.36
C ILE A 93 3.03 -2.06 9.01
N PHE A 94 4.11 -1.43 8.55
CA PHE A 94 4.79 -1.82 7.32
C PHE A 94 5.32 -3.26 7.39
N GLN A 95 5.85 -3.71 8.54
CA GLN A 95 6.35 -5.07 8.73
C GLN A 95 5.29 -6.17 8.57
N ILE A 96 4.00 -5.84 8.69
CA ILE A 96 2.91 -6.79 8.39
C ILE A 96 3.02 -7.29 6.94
N GLY A 97 3.39 -6.39 6.03
CA GLY A 97 3.48 -6.62 4.60
C GLY A 97 2.13 -6.96 3.95
N GLY A 98 2.17 -7.22 2.66
CA GLY A 98 1.01 -7.61 1.86
C GLY A 98 1.42 -7.83 0.42
N LYS A 99 0.64 -8.63 -0.31
CA LYS A 99 0.93 -8.85 -1.74
C LYS A 99 0.67 -7.61 -2.58
N ASP A 100 -0.44 -6.94 -2.29
CA ASP A 100 -0.93 -5.73 -2.97
C ASP A 100 -1.37 -4.71 -1.93
N SER A 101 -1.52 -3.45 -2.34
CA SER A 101 -2.05 -2.38 -1.47
C SER A 101 -3.40 -2.74 -0.82
N TYR A 102 -4.28 -3.43 -1.54
CA TYR A 102 -5.56 -3.90 -1.00
C TYR A 102 -5.37 -4.95 0.11
N ASP A 103 -4.49 -5.92 -0.10
CA ASP A 103 -4.19 -6.98 0.86
C ASP A 103 -3.49 -6.41 2.10
N PHE A 104 -2.54 -5.50 1.90
CA PHE A 104 -1.88 -4.76 2.96
C PHE A 104 -2.89 -3.99 3.83
N VAL A 105 -3.74 -3.16 3.22
CA VAL A 105 -4.78 -2.40 3.94
C VAL A 105 -5.68 -3.34 4.73
N ARG A 106 -6.11 -4.46 4.12
CA ARG A 106 -6.94 -5.45 4.82
C ARG A 106 -6.23 -6.01 6.05
N ARG A 107 -4.96 -6.41 5.93
CA ARG A 107 -4.18 -7.02 7.02
C ARG A 107 -3.87 -6.00 8.12
N ALA A 108 -3.45 -4.79 7.76
CA ALA A 108 -3.19 -3.70 8.69
C ALA A 108 -4.45 -3.28 9.45
N MET A 109 -5.53 -2.94 8.75
CA MET A 109 -6.78 -2.48 9.37
C MET A 109 -7.38 -3.51 10.31
N SER A 110 -7.31 -4.81 9.98
CA SER A 110 -7.83 -5.89 10.83
C SER A 110 -7.04 -6.06 12.13
N ARG A 111 -5.80 -5.56 12.19
CA ARG A 111 -4.96 -5.56 13.41
C ARG A 111 -5.22 -4.33 14.27
N ILE A 112 -5.63 -3.21 13.68
CA ILE A 112 -5.84 -1.95 14.40
C ILE A 112 -7.27 -1.85 14.93
N ILE A 113 -8.28 -2.19 14.12
CA ILE A 113 -9.70 -1.93 14.42
C ILE A 113 -10.55 -3.15 14.15
N THR A 114 -11.50 -3.43 15.04
CA THR A 114 -12.49 -4.51 14.85
C THR A 114 -13.56 -4.15 13.83
N ASN A 115 -14.19 -5.17 13.24
CA ASN A 115 -15.30 -4.95 12.29
C ASN A 115 -16.49 -4.20 12.93
N GLY A 116 -16.72 -4.41 14.23
CA GLY A 116 -17.77 -3.75 15.01
C GLY A 116 -17.59 -2.24 15.03
N LEU A 117 -16.38 -1.80 15.41
CA LEU A 117 -16.03 -0.39 15.41
C LEU A 117 -15.99 0.17 13.99
N ALA A 118 -15.35 -0.53 13.04
CA ALA A 118 -15.25 -0.10 11.64
C ALA A 118 -16.61 0.15 10.97
N ALA A 119 -17.67 -0.55 11.38
CA ALA A 119 -19.03 -0.34 10.87
C ALA A 119 -19.62 1.03 11.23
N GLN A 120 -19.17 1.63 12.33
CA GLN A 120 -19.60 2.95 12.81
C GLN A 120 -18.88 4.09 12.08
N TYR A 121 -17.77 3.79 11.40
CA TYR A 121 -16.98 4.77 10.66
C TYR A 121 -17.22 4.66 9.15
N SER A 122 -16.96 5.77 8.47
CA SER A 122 -16.85 5.80 7.01
C SER A 122 -15.74 6.77 6.63
N CYS A 123 -15.16 6.59 5.44
CA CYS A 123 -14.05 7.41 5.00
C CYS A 123 -14.36 8.92 5.13
N LEU A 124 -15.52 9.37 4.63
CA LEU A 124 -15.94 10.79 4.65
C LEU A 124 -16.96 11.16 5.74
N GLY A 125 -17.32 10.26 6.65
CA GLY A 125 -18.33 10.53 7.68
C GLY A 125 -19.77 10.71 7.17
N ARG A 126 -20.15 10.00 6.10
CA ARG A 126 -21.50 10.11 5.48
C ARG A 126 -22.50 9.17 6.16
N ARG A 127 -23.79 9.54 6.13
CA ARG A 127 -24.92 8.75 6.64
C ARG A 127 -24.81 8.44 8.14
N ASN A 128 -24.61 9.47 8.97
CA ASN A 128 -24.52 9.41 10.44
C ASN A 128 -23.37 8.55 10.97
N LYS A 129 -22.32 8.34 10.17
CA LYS A 129 -21.10 7.64 10.56
C LYS A 129 -19.99 8.64 10.87
N CYS A 130 -19.10 8.28 11.79
CA CYS A 130 -17.92 9.09 12.08
C CYS A 130 -16.96 9.08 10.89
N SER A 131 -16.26 10.21 10.68
CA SER A 131 -15.26 10.33 9.61
C SER A 131 -13.96 9.63 10.01
N PHE A 132 -13.43 8.80 9.12
CA PHE A 132 -12.15 8.12 9.31
C PHE A 132 -10.98 8.91 8.72
N TYR A 133 -11.21 9.68 7.65
CA TYR A 133 -10.19 10.43 6.92
C TYR A 133 -9.41 11.44 7.79
N THR A 134 -10.06 11.98 8.83
CA THR A 134 -9.42 12.94 9.74
C THR A 134 -8.61 12.28 10.85
N SER A 135 -8.65 10.94 10.97
CA SER A 135 -7.97 10.21 12.05
C SER A 135 -6.48 10.03 11.76
N LYS A 136 -5.64 10.01 12.80
CA LYS A 136 -4.20 9.74 12.66
C LYS A 136 -3.95 8.31 12.17
N VAL A 137 -4.85 7.38 12.50
CA VAL A 137 -4.82 6.00 12.02
C VAL A 137 -4.92 5.91 10.50
N ASP A 138 -5.74 6.75 9.86
CA ASP A 138 -5.86 6.77 8.40
C ASP A 138 -4.53 7.19 7.75
N LYS A 139 -3.96 8.29 8.24
CA LYS A 139 -2.64 8.78 7.83
C LYS A 139 -1.55 7.73 8.04
N LEU A 140 -1.57 7.04 9.17
CA LEU A 140 -0.63 5.97 9.50
C LEU A 140 -0.67 4.85 8.45
N VAL A 141 -1.87 4.37 8.10
CA VAL A 141 -2.03 3.30 7.12
C VAL A 141 -1.65 3.77 5.72
N ILE A 142 -1.97 5.01 5.35
CA ILE A 142 -1.56 5.59 4.06
C ILE A 142 -0.03 5.69 3.96
N GLU A 143 0.63 6.26 4.97
CA GLU A 143 2.09 6.37 5.03
C GLU A 143 2.79 5.01 4.98
N ALA A 144 2.25 4.01 5.69
CA ALA A 144 2.79 2.66 5.64
C ALA A 144 2.56 1.97 4.28
N ALA A 145 1.39 2.17 3.66
CA ALA A 145 1.07 1.59 2.36
C ALA A 145 1.87 2.22 1.21
N LEU A 146 2.16 3.53 1.28
CA LEU A 146 2.99 4.25 0.31
C LEU A 146 4.45 3.75 0.29
N ARG A 147 4.91 3.09 1.37
CA ARG A 147 6.25 2.48 1.42
C ARG A 147 6.33 1.13 0.71
N LEU A 148 5.21 0.44 0.48
CA LEU A 148 5.19 -0.92 -0.07
C LEU A 148 5.57 -0.93 -1.55
N GLU A 149 4.98 -0.05 -2.34
CA GLU A 149 5.30 0.18 -3.74
C GLU A 149 4.99 1.65 -4.11
N LYS A 150 5.31 2.08 -5.34
CA LYS A 150 4.88 3.38 -5.91
C LYS A 150 3.35 3.42 -6.18
N GLY A 151 2.56 3.01 -5.20
CA GLY A 151 1.10 3.04 -5.25
C GLY A 151 0.60 4.47 -5.21
N ASP A 152 -0.43 4.76 -5.99
CA ASP A 152 -1.12 6.04 -5.94
C ASP A 152 -1.91 6.17 -4.62
N GLN A 153 -1.73 7.28 -3.91
CA GLN A 153 -2.42 7.57 -2.65
C GLN A 153 -3.94 7.40 -2.80
N LYS A 154 -4.49 7.84 -3.94
CA LYS A 154 -5.92 7.72 -4.24
C LYS A 154 -6.40 6.26 -4.27
N THR A 155 -5.56 5.35 -4.74
CA THR A 155 -5.88 3.91 -4.78
C THR A 155 -5.91 3.33 -3.37
N ILE A 156 -4.96 3.74 -2.51
CA ILE A 156 -4.91 3.33 -1.10
C ILE A 156 -6.15 3.83 -0.35
N GLU A 157 -6.51 5.10 -0.50
CA GLU A 157 -7.71 5.69 0.10
C GLU A 157 -8.99 4.96 -0.35
N SER A 158 -9.07 4.61 -1.65
CA SER A 158 -10.17 3.82 -2.19
C SER A 158 -10.25 2.43 -1.55
N ASN A 159 -9.10 1.78 -1.33
CA ASN A 159 -9.02 0.47 -0.67
C ASN A 159 -9.44 0.55 0.81
N ILE A 160 -9.02 1.58 1.54
CA ILE A 160 -9.44 1.83 2.94
C ILE A 160 -10.96 2.04 2.98
N SER A 161 -11.48 2.89 2.11
CA SER A 161 -12.92 3.15 1.99
C SER A 161 -13.72 1.88 1.67
N ALA A 162 -13.23 1.05 0.73
CA ALA A 162 -13.84 -0.23 0.39
C ALA A 162 -13.81 -1.21 1.58
N TRP A 163 -12.71 -1.25 2.33
CA TRP A 163 -12.59 -2.09 3.53
C TRP A 163 -13.57 -1.65 4.62
N LEU A 164 -13.68 -0.35 4.89
CA LEU A 164 -14.65 0.21 5.85
C LEU A 164 -16.09 -0.04 5.39
N ARG A 165 -16.40 0.15 4.11
CA ARG A 165 -17.74 -0.11 3.56
C ARG A 165 -18.18 -1.55 3.77
N ARG A 166 -17.28 -2.52 3.53
CA ARG A 166 -17.57 -3.96 3.68
C ARG A 166 -17.60 -4.42 5.14
N SER A 167 -17.29 -3.58 6.12
CA SER A 167 -17.30 -3.97 7.55
C SER A 167 -18.68 -4.45 8.01
N THR A 168 -19.76 -3.79 7.56
CA THR A 168 -21.13 -4.16 7.87
C THR A 168 -21.51 -5.51 7.28
N GLU A 169 -21.09 -5.80 6.06
CA GLU A 169 -21.26 -7.11 5.43
C GLU A 169 -20.50 -8.18 6.21
N ARG A 170 -19.22 -7.91 6.58
CA ARG A 170 -18.41 -8.83 7.39
C ARG A 170 -19.09 -9.15 8.73
N LEU A 171 -19.66 -8.15 9.41
CA LEU A 171 -20.41 -8.37 10.66
C LEU A 171 -21.63 -9.27 10.46
N LYS A 172 -22.43 -9.02 9.42
CA LYS A 172 -23.60 -9.87 9.11
C LYS A 172 -23.19 -11.30 8.82
N PHE A 173 -22.09 -11.51 8.10
CA PHE A 173 -21.57 -12.85 7.82
C PHE A 173 -21.09 -13.58 9.08
N ILE A 174 -20.44 -12.87 10.01
CA ILE A 174 -20.01 -13.44 11.29
C ILE A 174 -21.24 -13.81 12.15
N GLN A 175 -22.23 -12.92 12.25
CA GLN A 175 -23.46 -13.17 13.00
C GLN A 175 -24.23 -14.37 12.44
N LYS A 176 -24.40 -14.44 11.11
CA LYS A 176 -25.11 -15.54 10.46
C LYS A 176 -24.46 -16.89 10.76
N ARG A 177 -23.12 -16.98 10.67
CA ARG A 177 -22.40 -18.22 10.98
C ARG A 177 -22.56 -18.66 12.43
N GLY A 178 -22.60 -17.73 13.38
CA GLY A 178 -22.78 -18.06 14.79
C GLY A 178 -24.19 -18.54 15.16
N THR A 179 -25.20 -18.25 14.34
CA THR A 179 -26.60 -18.69 14.54
C THR A 179 -26.93 -20.03 13.89
N ASP A 180 -26.10 -20.53 12.99
CA ASP A 180 -26.34 -21.80 12.27
C ASP A 180 -25.88 -23.04 13.08
N ASP A 181 -25.21 -22.83 14.22
CA ASP A 181 -24.62 -23.87 15.09
C ASP A 181 -25.42 -24.15 16.39
N ASN A 182 -26.67 -23.66 16.50
CA ASN A 182 -27.52 -23.77 17.70
C ASN A 182 -28.94 -24.20 17.32
#